data_AF-A0A0V8SJ06-F1
#
_entry.id   AF-A0A0V8SJ06-F1
#
_cell.length_a   1.000
_cell.length_b   1.000
_cell.length_c   1.000
_cell.angle_alpha   90.00
_cell.angle_beta   90.00
_cell.angle_gamma   90.00
#
_symmetry.space_group_name_H-M   'P 1'
#
loop_
_entity.id
_entity.type
_entity.pdbx_description
1 polymer ?
#
loop_
_entity_poly.entity_id
_entity_poly.type
_entity_poly.pdbx_seq_one_letter_code
_entity_poly.pdbx_strand_id
1 'polypeptide(L)'
;MSPLRRRPDARPTASCPRTTPRRRVPRRDALAAGLAAATLLVTAACGTGTSTDTDAGVDPSAADWPAAVSPADADGDVWAVWTAVDASADADAVTAEVARLGEQGYDVQPTDPACQDGAHEQLAALTGIAEPVAVGVLFASEEDAGVFDTRDEGTTVSVTSGAWTC
;
A
#
# COMPACT_ATOMS: atom_id res chain seq x y z
N MET A 1 30.07 -37.69 58.16
CA MET A 1 29.26 -37.90 59.37
C MET A 1 28.39 -36.66 59.60
N SER A 2 27.06 -36.85 59.53
CA SER A 2 25.95 -35.96 59.98
C SER A 2 25.73 -34.58 59.31
N PRO A 3 24.47 -34.09 59.19
CA PRO A 3 23.22 -34.81 58.89
C PRO A 3 22.35 -34.13 57.80
N LEU A 4 21.42 -34.93 57.27
CA LEU A 4 20.24 -34.56 56.49
C LEU A 4 19.37 -33.52 57.20
N ARG A 5 18.84 -32.52 56.46
CA ARG A 5 17.60 -31.83 56.84
C ARG A 5 16.57 -31.91 55.70
N ARG A 6 15.40 -32.41 56.07
CA ARG A 6 14.18 -32.61 55.28
C ARG A 6 13.20 -31.45 55.50
N ARG A 7 12.45 -31.14 54.43
CA ARG A 7 11.01 -30.72 54.37
C ARG A 7 10.63 -29.30 54.87
N PRO A 8 9.41 -28.77 54.58
CA PRO A 8 8.26 -29.31 53.81
C PRO A 8 7.62 -28.35 52.76
N ASP A 9 6.67 -28.90 52.00
CA ASP A 9 5.59 -28.24 51.23
C ASP A 9 4.95 -27.02 51.92
N ALA A 10 4.66 -25.98 51.12
CA ALA A 10 3.57 -25.06 51.38
C ALA A 10 2.78 -24.82 50.07
N ARG A 11 1.47 -25.05 50.20
CA ARG A 11 0.41 -25.12 49.20
C ARG A 11 0.01 -23.75 48.61
N PRO A 12 -0.80 -23.76 47.53
CA PRO A 12 -1.13 -22.59 46.72
C PRO A 12 -2.23 -21.72 47.35
N THR A 13 -2.18 -20.42 47.09
CA THR A 13 -3.31 -19.50 47.26
C THR A 13 -3.80 -19.04 45.90
N ALA A 14 -5.00 -19.51 45.55
CA ALA A 14 -5.85 -18.97 44.52
C ALA A 14 -6.41 -17.58 44.90
N SER A 15 -7.03 -16.93 43.91
CA SER A 15 -7.94 -15.75 43.94
C SER A 15 -7.32 -14.52 43.28
N CYS A 16 -7.93 -13.80 42.35
CA CYS A 16 -9.16 -13.91 41.56
C CYS A 16 -9.01 -12.87 40.42
N PRO A 17 -9.79 -12.96 39.33
CA PRO A 17 -9.67 -12.09 38.17
C PRO A 17 -10.19 -10.67 38.45
N ARG A 18 -9.46 -9.65 38.00
CA ARG A 18 -10.00 -8.28 37.87
C ARG A 18 -10.28 -7.97 36.40
N THR A 19 -11.50 -8.27 36.01
CA THR A 19 -12.16 -7.64 34.87
C THR A 19 -12.40 -6.17 35.20
N THR A 20 -11.70 -5.26 34.52
CA THR A 20 -12.08 -3.84 34.46
C THR A 20 -12.58 -3.51 33.05
N PRO A 21 -13.87 -3.21 32.87
CA PRO A 21 -14.36 -2.67 31.61
C PRO A 21 -13.97 -1.19 31.50
N ARG A 22 -13.04 -0.85 30.60
CA ARG A 22 -12.79 0.56 30.24
C ARG A 22 -13.67 0.97 29.05
N ARG A 23 -14.78 1.61 29.41
CA ARG A 23 -15.39 2.81 28.82
C ARG A 23 -15.17 3.02 27.31
N ARG A 24 -16.23 2.76 26.52
CA ARG A 24 -16.43 3.39 25.21
C ARG A 24 -16.51 4.91 25.41
N VAL A 25 -15.73 5.66 24.65
CA VAL A 25 -15.84 7.11 24.54
C VAL A 25 -16.70 7.40 23.30
N PRO A 26 -17.90 8.00 23.44
CA PRO A 26 -18.57 8.62 22.32
C PRO A 26 -18.05 10.04 22.20
N ARG A 27 -17.16 10.31 21.22
CA ARG A 27 -17.01 11.68 20.71
C ARG A 27 -18.01 11.86 19.59
N ARG A 28 -19.18 12.39 19.95
CA ARG A 28 -19.91 13.26 19.04
C ARG A 28 -19.10 14.55 18.97
N ASP A 29 -18.84 15.04 17.77
CA ASP A 29 -19.07 16.45 17.45
C ASP A 29 -19.19 16.60 15.93
N ALA A 30 -20.41 16.94 15.54
CA ALA A 30 -20.77 17.41 14.22
C ALA A 30 -20.39 18.90 14.12
N LEU A 31 -19.67 19.25 13.06
CA LEU A 31 -19.61 20.60 12.49
C LEU A 31 -19.83 20.38 10.98
N ALA A 32 -21.06 20.57 10.49
CA ALA A 32 -21.70 21.85 10.15
C ALA A 32 -21.14 22.46 8.85
N ALA A 33 -21.82 22.12 7.76
CA ALA A 33 -22.30 22.97 6.67
C ALA A 33 -21.47 24.17 6.19
N GLY A 34 -21.28 24.24 4.87
CA GLY A 34 -21.45 25.51 4.16
C GLY A 34 -20.72 25.65 2.82
N LEU A 35 -21.52 25.68 1.74
CA LEU A 35 -21.37 26.53 0.54
C LEU A 35 -20.17 26.21 -0.39
N ALA A 36 -20.27 26.20 -1.73
CA ALA A 36 -21.24 26.81 -2.64
C ALA A 36 -21.19 26.07 -3.99
N ALA A 37 -22.30 26.14 -4.72
CA ALA A 37 -22.37 25.81 -6.13
C ALA A 37 -21.47 26.75 -6.95
N ALA A 38 -20.75 26.17 -7.91
CA ALA A 38 -20.26 26.88 -9.08
C ALA A 38 -20.54 26.02 -10.31
N THR A 39 -21.75 26.16 -10.83
CA THR A 39 -22.09 25.79 -12.21
C THR A 39 -21.28 26.65 -13.17
N LEU A 40 -20.34 26.04 -13.89
CA LEU A 40 -19.78 26.61 -15.11
C LEU A 40 -20.27 25.78 -16.30
N LEU A 41 -21.32 26.29 -16.92
CA LEU A 41 -21.73 25.97 -18.29
C LEU A 41 -20.67 26.51 -19.26
N VAL A 42 -20.09 25.65 -20.09
CA VAL A 42 -19.67 26.05 -21.44
C VAL A 42 -20.13 25.00 -22.44
N THR A 43 -21.07 25.43 -23.28
CA THR A 43 -21.63 24.75 -24.44
C THR A 43 -20.75 24.93 -25.67
N ALA A 44 -20.42 23.85 -26.37
CA ALA A 44 -20.13 23.82 -27.81
C ALA A 44 -20.51 22.42 -28.34
N ALA A 45 -21.73 22.23 -28.84
CA ALA A 45 -22.15 22.40 -30.23
C ALA A 45 -22.07 21.09 -31.06
N CYS A 46 -23.26 20.52 -31.28
CA CYS A 46 -23.72 19.72 -32.43
C CYS A 46 -23.16 18.31 -32.65
N GLY A 47 -23.88 17.32 -32.10
CA GLY A 47 -23.98 15.96 -32.62
C GLY A 47 -25.30 15.34 -32.17
N THR A 48 -26.29 15.28 -33.07
CA THR A 48 -27.58 14.62 -32.86
C THR A 48 -27.39 13.13 -32.59
N GLY A 49 -27.83 12.63 -31.43
CA GLY A 49 -27.88 11.19 -31.17
C GLY A 49 -28.33 10.84 -29.75
N THR A 50 -29.65 10.65 -29.60
CA THR A 50 -30.33 9.78 -28.62
C THR A 50 -29.72 9.59 -27.22
N SER A 51 -30.48 10.05 -26.23
CA SER A 51 -30.40 9.68 -24.82
C SER A 51 -30.16 8.19 -24.61
N THR A 52 -28.99 7.87 -24.07
CA THR A 52 -28.79 6.78 -23.11
C THR A 52 -27.65 7.26 -22.22
N ASP A 53 -27.97 7.60 -20.96
CA ASP A 53 -27.00 7.69 -19.88
C ASP A 53 -26.39 6.30 -19.67
N THR A 54 -25.51 5.92 -20.58
CA THR A 54 -24.54 4.87 -20.33
C THR A 54 -23.36 5.62 -19.75
N ASP A 55 -23.19 5.50 -18.44
CA ASP A 55 -21.88 5.59 -17.81
C ASP A 55 -21.00 4.59 -18.55
N ALA A 56 -20.41 5.04 -19.67
CA ALA A 56 -19.50 4.27 -20.47
C ALA A 56 -18.22 4.23 -19.63
N GLY A 57 -18.20 3.32 -18.65
CA GLY A 57 -17.01 3.00 -17.88
C GLY A 57 -15.88 2.86 -18.88
N VAL A 58 -14.90 3.76 -18.77
CA VAL A 58 -13.70 3.70 -19.59
C VAL A 58 -13.13 2.32 -19.33
N ASP A 59 -13.07 1.48 -20.37
CA ASP A 59 -12.43 0.18 -20.25
C ASP A 59 -10.96 0.44 -19.91
N PRO A 60 -10.52 0.20 -18.66
CA PRO A 60 -9.14 0.44 -18.32
C PRO A 60 -8.26 -0.46 -19.19
N SER A 61 -8.69 -1.60 -19.70
CA SER A 61 -7.85 -2.43 -20.56
C SER A 61 -7.50 -1.80 -21.92
N ALA A 62 -8.18 -0.72 -22.34
CA ALA A 62 -7.95 -0.04 -23.62
C ALA A 62 -7.18 1.29 -23.53
N ALA A 63 -6.99 1.83 -22.32
CA ALA A 63 -6.23 3.06 -22.11
C ALA A 63 -4.72 2.78 -21.96
N ASP A 64 -3.88 3.77 -22.26
CA ASP A 64 -2.42 3.65 -22.11
C ASP A 64 -2.03 3.30 -20.66
N TRP A 65 -0.94 2.56 -20.50
CA TRP A 65 -0.35 2.28 -19.19
C TRP A 65 0.09 3.59 -18.51
N PRO A 66 -0.18 3.78 -17.20
CA PRO A 66 0.23 4.99 -16.51
C PRO A 66 1.75 5.13 -16.54
N ALA A 67 2.24 6.35 -16.76
CA ALA A 67 3.68 6.60 -16.80
C ALA A 67 4.28 6.53 -15.39
N ALA A 68 5.32 5.72 -15.22
CA ALA A 68 6.10 5.76 -14.00
C ALA A 68 6.91 7.05 -13.91
N VAL A 69 7.18 7.49 -12.69
CA VAL A 69 7.97 8.68 -12.40
C VAL A 69 9.30 8.31 -11.77
N SER A 70 10.32 9.13 -12.01
CA SER A 70 11.53 9.12 -11.20
C SER A 70 11.21 9.78 -9.85
N PRO A 71 11.70 9.23 -8.72
CA PRO A 71 11.49 9.88 -7.42
C PRO A 71 12.10 11.28 -7.36
N ALA A 72 13.15 11.56 -8.15
CA ALA A 72 13.76 12.89 -8.22
C ALA A 72 12.87 13.95 -8.88
N ASP A 73 11.86 13.52 -9.65
CA ASP A 73 10.93 14.40 -10.36
C ASP A 73 9.59 14.56 -9.62
N ALA A 74 9.42 13.89 -8.47
CA ALA A 74 8.20 13.93 -7.69
C ALA A 74 8.14 15.16 -6.77
N ASP A 75 7.06 15.93 -6.88
CA ASP A 75 6.76 17.03 -5.96
C ASP A 75 6.03 16.51 -4.71
N GLY A 76 6.75 15.77 -3.85
CA GLY A 76 6.22 15.28 -2.58
C GLY A 76 6.23 13.75 -2.45
N ASP A 77 5.17 13.22 -1.83
CA ASP A 77 5.02 11.77 -1.64
C ASP A 77 4.84 11.06 -2.98
N VAL A 78 5.50 9.92 -3.14
CA VAL A 78 5.30 9.01 -4.29
C VAL A 78 4.42 7.84 -3.88
N TRP A 79 3.74 7.26 -4.87
CA TRP A 79 2.95 6.04 -4.72
C TRP A 79 3.70 4.89 -5.36
N ALA A 80 4.19 3.96 -4.54
CA ALA A 80 4.93 2.79 -4.99
C ALA A 80 4.00 1.59 -5.07
N VAL A 81 3.92 0.97 -6.25
CA VAL A 81 3.33 -0.36 -6.41
C VAL A 81 4.48 -1.37 -6.35
N TRP A 82 4.56 -2.10 -5.24
CA TRP A 82 5.58 -3.11 -5.02
C TRP A 82 5.15 -4.44 -5.62
N THR A 83 5.92 -4.88 -6.59
CA THR A 83 5.83 -6.20 -7.21
C THR A 83 7.07 -7.02 -6.83
N ALA A 84 6.96 -8.34 -6.93
CA ALA A 84 8.00 -9.34 -6.61
C ALA A 84 8.95 -8.97 -5.44
N VAL A 85 8.67 -9.53 -4.27
CA VAL A 85 9.47 -9.27 -3.05
C VAL A 85 10.25 -10.53 -2.67
N ASP A 86 11.54 -10.39 -2.44
CA ASP A 86 12.44 -11.46 -2.00
C ASP A 86 13.47 -10.94 -0.98
N ALA A 87 14.34 -11.81 -0.47
CA ALA A 87 15.47 -11.44 0.37
C ALA A 87 16.72 -11.03 -0.43
N SER A 88 16.69 -11.13 -1.75
CA SER A 88 17.82 -10.83 -2.64
C SER A 88 17.38 -10.18 -3.94
N ALA A 89 18.16 -9.22 -4.43
CA ALA A 89 17.98 -8.60 -5.75
C ALA A 89 18.17 -9.59 -6.90
N ASP A 90 18.99 -10.62 -6.70
CA ASP A 90 19.31 -11.62 -7.73
C ASP A 90 18.34 -12.82 -7.72
N ALA A 91 17.27 -12.78 -6.92
CA ALA A 91 16.27 -13.84 -6.90
C ALA A 91 15.61 -13.97 -8.28
N ASP A 92 15.32 -15.21 -8.70
CA ASP A 92 14.72 -15.49 -10.02
C ASP A 92 13.40 -14.72 -10.21
N ALA A 93 12.59 -14.62 -9.16
CA ALA A 93 11.31 -13.89 -9.18
C ALA A 93 11.52 -12.37 -9.41
N VAL A 94 12.47 -11.76 -8.70
CA VAL A 94 12.81 -10.33 -8.85
C VAL A 94 13.37 -10.06 -10.25
N THR A 95 14.28 -10.91 -10.73
CA THR A 95 14.87 -10.77 -12.07
C THR A 95 13.83 -10.92 -13.19
N ALA A 96 12.95 -11.92 -13.06
CA ALA A 96 11.86 -12.13 -14.02
C ALA A 96 10.89 -10.94 -14.05
N GLU A 97 10.61 -10.37 -12.88
CA GLU A 97 9.71 -9.22 -12.76
C GLU A 97 10.28 -7.95 -13.39
N VAL A 98 11.56 -7.65 -13.16
CA VAL A 98 12.24 -6.54 -13.84
C VAL A 98 12.18 -6.70 -15.36
N ALA A 99 12.44 -7.90 -15.87
CA ALA A 99 12.35 -8.17 -17.31
C ALA A 99 10.93 -7.97 -17.85
N ARG A 100 9.91 -8.47 -17.14
CA ARG A 100 8.49 -8.35 -17.52
C ARG A 100 8.04 -6.89 -17.55
N LEU A 101 8.43 -6.07 -16.57
CA LEU A 101 8.10 -4.64 -16.54
C LEU A 101 8.88 -3.87 -17.61
N GLY A 102 10.12 -4.27 -17.91
CA GLY A 102 10.89 -3.73 -19.03
C GLY A 102 10.22 -3.97 -20.39
N GLU A 103 9.63 -5.15 -20.62
CA GLU A 103 8.85 -5.43 -21.84
C GLU A 103 7.60 -4.54 -21.98
N GLN A 104 7.09 -4.03 -20.86
CA GLN A 104 5.97 -3.08 -20.81
C GLN A 104 6.41 -1.62 -20.91
N GLY A 105 7.73 -1.36 -20.98
CA GLY A 105 8.30 -0.03 -21.13
C GLY A 105 8.62 0.68 -19.81
N TYR A 106 8.55 -0.01 -18.68
CA TYR A 106 8.97 0.53 -17.39
C TYR A 106 10.47 0.31 -17.16
N ASP A 107 11.19 1.38 -16.82
CA ASP A 107 12.60 1.31 -16.40
C ASP A 107 12.67 1.16 -14.88
N VAL A 108 12.68 -0.08 -14.41
CA VAL A 108 12.69 -0.45 -12.99
C VAL A 108 13.92 -1.26 -12.63
N GLN A 109 14.32 -1.18 -11.37
CA GLN A 109 15.42 -1.96 -10.81
C GLN A 109 15.03 -2.50 -9.43
N PRO A 110 15.65 -3.61 -8.97
CA PRO A 110 15.49 -4.07 -7.60
C PRO A 110 15.91 -2.95 -6.64
N THR A 111 15.03 -2.64 -5.70
CA THR A 111 15.19 -1.50 -4.80
C THR A 111 14.92 -1.93 -3.36
N ASP A 112 15.62 -1.29 -2.43
CA ASP A 112 15.35 -1.42 -1.00
C ASP A 112 14.09 -0.63 -0.64
N PRO A 113 13.01 -1.28 -0.14
CA PRO A 113 11.80 -0.58 0.28
C PRO A 113 12.04 0.44 1.40
N ALA A 114 13.15 0.37 2.14
CA ALA A 114 13.51 1.39 3.12
C ALA A 114 13.79 2.78 2.48
N CYS A 115 13.94 2.84 1.16
CA CYS A 115 14.04 4.11 0.43
C CYS A 115 12.73 4.92 0.46
N GLN A 116 11.59 4.30 0.74
CA GLN A 116 10.32 4.98 0.96
C GLN A 116 9.89 4.84 2.41
N ASP A 117 9.48 5.97 3.02
CA ASP A 117 8.98 5.97 4.39
C ASP A 117 7.84 4.95 4.60
N GLY A 118 8.05 3.99 5.50
CA GLY A 118 7.07 3.00 5.92
C GLY A 118 6.92 1.76 5.02
N ALA A 119 7.53 1.72 3.83
CA ALA A 119 7.37 0.59 2.91
C ALA A 119 8.11 -0.66 3.39
N HIS A 120 9.30 -0.52 3.98
CA HIS A 120 10.05 -1.65 4.55
C HIS A 120 9.23 -2.38 5.63
N GLU A 121 8.72 -1.66 6.63
CA GLU A 121 7.99 -2.29 7.74
C GLU A 121 6.72 -2.99 7.25
N GLN A 122 6.03 -2.41 6.28
CA GLN A 122 4.84 -2.99 5.68
C GLN A 122 5.17 -4.28 4.90
N LEU A 123 6.17 -4.25 4.01
CA LEU A 123 6.54 -5.42 3.23
C LEU A 123 7.14 -6.53 4.10
N ALA A 124 7.95 -6.19 5.11
CA ALA A 124 8.48 -7.15 6.05
C ALA A 124 7.37 -7.85 6.85
N ALA A 125 6.34 -7.10 7.28
CA ALA A 125 5.19 -7.65 7.97
C ALA A 125 4.33 -8.57 7.09
N LEU A 126 4.18 -8.25 5.80
CA LEU A 126 3.37 -9.03 4.86
C LEU A 126 4.07 -10.31 4.40
N THR A 127 5.37 -10.23 4.12
CA THR A 127 6.14 -11.33 3.52
C THR A 127 6.87 -12.19 4.55
N GLY A 128 7.12 -11.66 5.75
CA GLY A 128 7.96 -12.28 6.76
C GLY A 128 9.46 -12.16 6.48
N ILE A 129 9.86 -11.37 5.47
CA ILE A 129 11.26 -11.13 5.10
C ILE A 129 11.76 -9.91 5.87
N ALA A 130 12.80 -10.07 6.67
CA ALA A 130 13.30 -9.00 7.55
C ALA A 130 13.94 -7.83 6.79
N GLU A 131 14.60 -8.12 5.67
CA GLU A 131 15.27 -7.14 4.82
C GLU A 131 14.82 -7.41 3.37
N PRO A 132 13.60 -6.99 3.00
CA PRO A 132 13.06 -7.27 1.68
C PRO A 132 13.78 -6.45 0.61
N VAL A 133 13.99 -7.05 -0.55
CA VAL A 133 14.27 -6.37 -1.82
C VAL A 133 13.03 -6.53 -2.69
N ALA A 134 12.59 -5.46 -3.32
CA ALA A 134 11.37 -5.45 -4.12
C ALA A 134 11.58 -4.76 -5.47
N VAL A 135 10.68 -4.99 -6.41
CA VAL A 135 10.58 -4.18 -7.63
C VAL A 135 9.43 -3.20 -7.43
N GLY A 136 9.74 -1.91 -7.44
CA GLY A 136 8.74 -0.85 -7.23
C GLY A 136 8.50 -0.05 -8.50
N VAL A 137 7.24 0.07 -8.92
CA VAL A 137 6.85 1.06 -9.94
C VAL A 137 6.30 2.28 -9.22
N LEU A 138 6.89 3.45 -9.46
CA LEU A 138 6.56 4.68 -8.76
C LEU A 138 5.64 5.57 -9.60
N PHE A 139 4.65 6.15 -8.95
CA PHE A 139 3.68 7.06 -9.56
C PHE A 139 3.55 8.35 -8.74
N ALA A 140 3.20 9.44 -9.43
CA ALA A 140 2.97 10.74 -8.79
C ALA A 140 1.60 10.83 -8.07
N SER A 141 0.69 9.87 -8.32
CA SER A 141 -0.66 9.90 -7.76
C SER A 141 -1.16 8.51 -7.37
N GLU A 142 -2.09 8.48 -6.40
CA GLU A 142 -2.80 7.27 -5.99
C GLU A 142 -3.62 6.68 -7.13
N GLU A 143 -4.21 7.54 -7.96
CA GLU A 143 -5.05 7.14 -9.09
C GLU A 143 -4.25 6.35 -10.12
N ASP A 144 -3.06 6.83 -10.49
CA ASP A 144 -2.18 6.14 -11.45
C ASP A 144 -1.68 4.81 -10.88
N ALA A 145 -1.29 4.78 -9.59
CA ALA A 145 -0.89 3.55 -8.92
C ALA A 145 -2.05 2.54 -8.87
N GLY A 146 -3.29 2.99 -8.62
CA GLY A 146 -4.48 2.14 -8.62
C GLY A 146 -4.83 1.60 -10.01
N VAL A 147 -4.66 2.41 -11.06
CA VAL A 147 -4.83 1.96 -12.45
C VAL A 147 -3.78 0.91 -12.81
N PHE A 148 -2.52 1.11 -12.40
CA PHE A 148 -1.46 0.13 -12.61
C PHE A 148 -1.78 -1.19 -11.86
N ASP A 149 -2.07 -1.12 -10.56
CA ASP A 149 -2.39 -2.28 -9.72
C ASP A 149 -3.58 -3.10 -10.26
N THR A 150 -4.64 -2.40 -10.72
CA THR A 150 -5.83 -3.05 -11.28
C THR A 150 -5.54 -3.73 -12.62
N ARG A 151 -4.54 -3.27 -13.39
CA ARG A 151 -4.19 -3.90 -14.68
C ARG A 151 -3.14 -4.99 -14.52
N ASP A 152 -2.24 -4.85 -13.57
CA ASP A 152 -1.18 -5.81 -13.27
C ASP A 152 -1.70 -7.01 -12.46
N GLU A 153 -2.99 -7.38 -12.62
CA GLU A 153 -3.72 -8.28 -11.72
C GLU A 153 -2.91 -9.54 -11.36
N GLY A 154 -2.59 -9.68 -10.06
CA GLY A 154 -2.00 -10.88 -9.48
C GLY A 154 -0.50 -10.84 -9.22
N THR A 155 0.21 -9.76 -9.56
CA THR A 155 1.65 -9.59 -9.27
C THR A 155 1.97 -8.53 -8.21
N THR A 156 1.02 -7.62 -7.92
CA THR A 156 1.17 -6.67 -6.83
C THR A 156 1.16 -7.34 -5.46
N VAL A 157 2.17 -7.02 -4.65
CA VAL A 157 2.24 -7.43 -3.23
C VAL A 157 1.62 -6.35 -2.35
N SER A 158 1.92 -5.08 -2.62
CA SER A 158 1.40 -3.95 -1.85
C SER A 158 1.50 -2.64 -2.60
N VAL A 159 0.65 -1.68 -2.22
CA VAL A 159 0.76 -0.27 -2.62
C VAL A 159 1.05 0.56 -1.37
N THR A 160 2.05 1.43 -1.43
CA THR A 160 2.44 2.32 -0.34
C THR A 160 2.64 3.75 -0.82
N SER A 161 2.42 4.71 0.07
CA SER A 161 2.70 6.11 -0.16
C SER A 161 3.65 6.66 0.89
N GLY A 162 4.48 7.61 0.50
CA GLY A 162 5.43 8.26 1.38
C GLY A 162 6.54 8.97 0.63
N ALA A 163 7.33 9.75 1.37
CA ALA A 163 8.50 10.43 0.85
C ALA A 163 9.57 9.42 0.44
N TRP A 164 10.26 9.74 -0.65
CA TRP A 164 11.41 9.00 -1.12
C TRP A 164 12.70 9.63 -0.60
N THR A 165 13.61 8.83 -0.05
CA THR A 165 14.80 9.29 0.69
C THR A 165 16.13 8.83 0.09
N CYS A 166 16.06 7.95 -0.90
CA CYS A 166 17.15 7.61 -1.80
C CYS A 166 17.01 8.42 -3.11
#